data_AF-A0A0M2PEA1-F1
#
_entry.id   AF-A0A0M2PEA1-F1
#
_cell.length_a   1.000
_cell.length_b   1.000
_cell.length_c   1.000
_cell.angle_alpha   90.00
_cell.angle_beta   90.00
_cell.angle_gamma   90.00
#
_symmetry.space_group_name_H-M   'P 1'
#
loop_
_entity.id
_entity.type
_entity.pdbx_description
1 polymer ?
#
loop_
_entity_poly.entity_id
_entity_poly.type
_entity_poly.pdbx_seq_one_letter_code
_entity_poly.pdbx_strand_id
1 'polypeptide(L)' 'MDIQKNNLPDFKELNDRVIAEPSPSPSIAIKTNLDSDDITKENPYSTSHASSEFKNFFKE' A
#
# COMPACT_ATOMS: atom_id res chain seq x y z
N MET A 1 -0.64 -4.52 38.35
CA MET A 1 -1.62 -5.26 37.52
C MET A 1 -0.97 -5.48 36.18
N ASP A 2 -0.28 -6.60 36.04
CA ASP A 2 0.50 -6.93 34.85
C ASP A 2 -0.45 -7.42 33.77
N ILE A 3 -0.63 -6.59 32.73
CA ILE A 3 -1.44 -6.93 31.57
C ILE A 3 -0.67 -8.00 30.80
N GLN A 4 -1.25 -9.21 30.69
CA GLN A 4 -0.65 -10.35 30.03
C GLN A 4 -0.26 -10.01 28.58
N LYS A 5 1.04 -9.79 28.37
CA LYS A 5 1.65 -9.37 27.11
C LYS A 5 2.07 -10.56 26.22
N ASN A 6 1.49 -11.74 26.44
CA ASN A 6 2.18 -12.99 26.09
C ASN A 6 1.72 -13.71 24.83
N ASN A 7 0.73 -13.23 24.06
CA ASN A 7 0.24 -13.96 22.88
C ASN A 7 -0.04 -13.10 21.63
N LEU A 8 0.44 -11.85 21.58
CA LEU A 8 0.35 -11.04 20.35
C LEU A 8 1.63 -11.27 19.53
N PRO A 9 1.52 -11.56 18.22
CA PRO A 9 2.70 -11.65 17.36
C PRO A 9 3.45 -10.32 17.36
N ASP A 10 4.77 -10.36 17.31
CA ASP A 10 5.61 -9.16 17.20
C ASP A 10 5.64 -8.59 15.77
N PHE A 11 5.04 -9.31 14.81
CA PHE A 11 4.94 -8.99 13.38
C PHE A 11 6.28 -8.68 12.71
N LYS A 12 7.36 -9.26 13.24
CA LYS A 12 8.72 -9.01 12.80
C LYS A 12 9.05 -9.76 11.52
N GLU A 13 8.53 -10.98 11.36
CA GLU A 13 8.75 -11.80 10.17
C GLU A 13 7.51 -11.79 9.26
N LEU A 14 7.73 -12.05 7.97
CA LEU A 14 6.63 -12.08 6.99
C LEU A 14 5.59 -13.16 7.33
N ASN A 15 6.05 -14.29 7.86
CA ASN A 15 5.23 -15.44 8.23
C ASN A 15 4.35 -15.17 9.45
N ASP A 16 4.62 -14.10 10.21
CA ASP A 16 3.78 -13.67 11.32
C ASP A 16 2.53 -12.92 10.83
N ARG A 17 2.45 -12.62 9.52
CA ARG A 17 1.36 -11.86 8.90
C ARG A 17 0.46 -12.80 8.11
N VAL A 18 -0.85 -12.60 8.23
CA VAL A 18 -1.81 -13.19 7.30
C VAL A 18 -1.83 -12.31 6.05
N ILE A 19 -1.33 -12.82 4.92
CA ILE A 19 -1.40 -12.17 3.62
C ILE A 19 -2.53 -12.84 2.85
N ALA A 20 -3.61 -12.09 2.60
CA ALA A 20 -4.70 -12.54 1.76
C ALA A 20 -4.46 -12.09 0.32
N GLU A 21 -4.70 -12.97 -0.63
CA GLU A 21 -4.73 -12.62 -2.03
C GLU A 21 -5.83 -11.59 -2.31
N PRO A 22 -5.63 -10.68 -3.27
CA PRO A 22 -6.66 -9.73 -3.66
C PRO A 22 -7.91 -10.45 -4.16
N SER A 23 -9.08 -9.88 -3.86
CA SER A 23 -10.36 -10.43 -4.32
C SER A 23 -10.41 -10.45 -5.86
N PRO A 24 -10.99 -11.49 -6.50
CA PRO A 24 -11.24 -11.49 -7.94
C PRO A 24 -12.36 -10.51 -8.36
N SER A 25 -12.96 -9.80 -7.41
CA SER A 25 -14.04 -8.84 -7.66
C SER A 25 -13.51 -7.55 -8.31
N PRO A 26 -14.35 -6.85 -9.11
CA PRO A 26 -13.95 -5.58 -9.69
C PRO A 26 -13.64 -4.54 -8.61
N SER A 27 -12.53 -3.83 -8.79
CA SER A 27 -12.16 -2.67 -7.96
C SER A 27 -12.49 -1.39 -8.71
N ILE A 28 -13.17 -0.45 -8.05
CA ILE A 28 -13.50 0.86 -8.61
C ILE A 28 -12.53 1.88 -8.02
N ALA A 29 -11.71 2.50 -8.86
CA ALA A 29 -10.87 3.63 -8.50
C ALA A 29 -11.40 4.90 -9.19
N ILE A 30 -11.82 5.90 -8.40
CA ILE A 30 -12.37 7.17 -8.91
C ILE A 30 -11.38 8.27 -8.58
N LYS A 31 -10.88 8.95 -9.62
CA LYS A 31 -10.09 10.17 -9.46
C LYS A 31 -11.01 11.36 -9.26
N THR A 32 -10.65 12.23 -8.34
CA THR A 32 -11.32 13.49 -8.04
C THR A 32 -10.53 14.67 -8.60
N ASN A 33 -11.15 15.83 -8.65
CA ASN A 33 -10.48 17.09 -9.02
C ASN A 33 -9.49 17.59 -7.94
N LEU A 34 -9.43 16.95 -6.78
CA LEU A 34 -8.49 17.25 -5.71
C LEU A 34 -7.23 16.39 -5.78
N ASP A 35 -7.26 15.29 -6.55
CA ASP A 35 -6.09 14.42 -6.69
C ASP A 35 -5.05 15.09 -7.59
N SER A 36 -3.78 15.01 -7.19
CA SER A 36 -2.67 15.52 -8.00
C SER A 36 -2.60 14.81 -9.37
N ASP A 37 -2.44 15.58 -10.45
CA ASP A 37 -2.17 15.05 -11.80
C ASP A 37 -0.85 14.27 -11.88
N ASP A 38 0.08 14.61 -10.98
CA ASP A 38 1.39 13.96 -10.88
C ASP A 38 1.40 12.94 -9.75
N ILE A 39 1.44 11.67 -10.15
CA ILE A 39 1.50 10.50 -9.26
C ILE A 39 2.74 10.47 -8.35
N THR A 40 3.70 11.40 -8.52
CA THR A 40 4.90 11.47 -7.68
C THR A 40 4.82 12.48 -6.53
N LYS A 41 3.89 13.43 -6.56
CA LYS A 41 3.84 14.53 -5.56
C LYS A 41 3.27 14.13 -4.21
N GLU A 42 2.22 13.31 -4.22
CA GLU A 42 1.45 12.97 -3.00
C GLU A 42 1.42 11.46 -2.74
N ASN A 43 2.14 10.69 -3.53
CA ASN A 43 2.20 9.25 -3.38
C ASN A 43 3.31 8.87 -2.39
N PRO A 44 2.99 8.28 -1.23
CA PRO A 44 4.00 7.88 -0.23
C PRO A 44 4.92 6.76 -0.74
N TYR A 45 4.55 6.09 -1.83
CA TYR A 45 5.36 5.08 -2.49
C TYR A 45 6.23 5.66 -3.62
N SER A 46 6.08 6.94 -3.96
CA SER A 46 6.96 7.61 -4.92
C SER A 46 8.28 7.95 -4.25
N THR A 47 9.37 7.49 -4.84
CA THR A 47 10.72 7.91 -4.45
C THR A 47 11.11 9.20 -5.17
N SER A 48 12.14 9.90 -4.69
CA SER A 48 12.68 11.11 -5.33
C SER A 48 13.04 10.91 -6.81
N HIS A 49 13.26 9.66 -7.23
CA HIS A 49 13.53 9.24 -8.60
C HIS A 49 12.60 8.09 -8.98
N ALA A 50 11.30 8.39 -9.08
CA ALA A 50 10.32 7.43 -9.57
C ALA A 50 10.73 6.86 -10.94
N SER A 51 10.86 5.52 -11.02
CA SER A 51 11.27 4.85 -12.25
C SER A 51 10.19 4.98 -13.34
N SER A 52 10.60 4.74 -14.59
CA SER A 52 9.67 4.66 -15.71
C SER A 52 8.64 3.54 -15.52
N GLU A 53 9.03 2.40 -14.97
CA GLU A 53 8.11 1.28 -14.68
C GLU A 53 7.06 1.67 -13.65
N PHE A 54 7.47 2.35 -12.58
CA PHE A 54 6.56 2.87 -11.56
C PHE A 54 5.54 3.82 -12.20
N LYS A 55 6.00 4.79 -12.99
CA LYS A 55 5.09 5.71 -13.70
C LYS A 55 4.16 4.99 -14.66
N ASN A 56 4.61 3.93 -15.31
CA ASN A 56 3.81 3.17 -16.26
C ASN A 56 2.75 2.28 -15.60
N PHE A 57 2.97 1.80 -14.37
CA PHE A 57 1.95 1.06 -13.62
C PHE A 57 0.67 1.87 -13.38
N PHE A 58 0.80 3.19 -13.22
CA PHE A 58 -0.32 4.11 -12.98
C PHE A 58 -0.85 4.79 -14.25
N LYS A 59 -0.33 4.45 -15.43
CA LYS A 59 -0.87 4.89 -16.72
C LYS A 59 -1.90 3.88 -17.22
N GLU A 60 -2.98 4.38 -17.82
CA GLU A 60 -3.93 3.56 -18.59
C GLU A 60 -3.30 3.02 -19.89
#